data_AF-I7GHZ0-F1
#
_entry.id   AF-I7GHZ0-F1
#
_cell.length_a   1.000
_cell.length_b   1.000
_cell.length_c   1.000
_cell.angle_alpha   90.00
_cell.angle_beta   90.00
_cell.angle_gamma   90.00
#
_symmetry.space_group_name_H-M   'P 1'
#
loop_
_entity.id
_entity.type
_entity.pdbx_description
1 polymer ?
#
loop_
_entity_poly.entity_id
_entity_poly.type
_entity_poly.pdbx_seq_one_letter_code
_entity_poly.pdbx_strand_id
1 'polypeptide(L)'
;MTKYKGQLYLLVTDQGFLTEEKVVWESLHNVDGDGNFCDSEFRLRPPSDPETVYKGQQDQIDQDYLMALSLQQEQQSQEINWEQIPEGISDLELAKKLQEEEDRRASQYYQEQEQAAAAAAAASTQAQQGQPAQASPSSGRQSGNSERKRKEPREKDKEKEKEKNSCVIL
;
A
#
# COMPACT_ATOMS: atom_id res chain seq x y z
N MET A 1 -8.95 18.02 -10.12
CA MET A 1 -8.77 18.82 -11.35
C MET A 1 -9.93 18.53 -12.31
N THR A 2 -10.47 19.55 -12.97
CA THR A 2 -11.56 19.43 -13.94
C THR A 2 -11.33 20.30 -15.19
N LYS A 3 -12.00 20.00 -16.30
CA LYS A 3 -11.96 20.79 -17.54
C LYS A 3 -13.35 21.34 -17.84
N TYR A 4 -13.47 22.65 -18.03
CA TYR A 4 -14.73 23.32 -18.37
C TYR A 4 -14.52 24.35 -19.48
N LYS A 5 -15.38 24.35 -20.51
CA LYS A 5 -15.30 25.23 -21.69
C LYS A 5 -13.91 25.31 -22.37
N GLY A 6 -13.12 24.24 -22.30
CA GLY A 6 -11.79 24.20 -22.90
C GLY A 6 -10.64 24.59 -21.97
N GLN A 7 -10.93 25.11 -20.78
CA GLN A 7 -9.94 25.52 -19.77
C GLN A 7 -9.84 24.49 -18.63
N LEU A 8 -8.65 24.37 -18.02
CA LEU A 8 -8.41 23.53 -16.84
C LEU A 8 -8.62 24.32 -15.55
N TYR A 9 -9.14 23.64 -14.54
CA TYR A 9 -9.40 24.18 -13.22
C TYR A 9 -8.97 23.21 -12.10
N LEU A 10 -8.43 23.78 -11.03
CA LEU A 10 -8.07 23.09 -9.78
C LEU A 10 -9.07 23.48 -8.70
N LEU A 11 -9.45 22.51 -7.87
CA LEU A 11 -10.31 22.79 -6.72
C LEU A 11 -9.45 23.54 -5.70
N VAL A 12 -9.93 24.67 -5.23
CA VAL A 12 -9.27 25.41 -4.15
C VAL A 12 -9.52 24.66 -2.85
N THR A 13 -8.44 24.18 -2.24
CA THR A 13 -8.48 23.45 -0.96
C THR A 13 -7.62 24.12 0.11
N ASP A 14 -7.05 25.29 -0.19
CA ASP A 14 -6.29 26.06 0.77
C ASP A 14 -7.24 26.65 1.81
N GLN A 15 -6.90 26.42 3.08
CA GLN A 15 -7.64 26.90 4.23
C GLN A 15 -7.78 28.42 4.24
N GLY A 16 -6.86 29.15 3.60
CA GLY A 16 -6.94 30.62 3.46
C GLY A 16 -8.22 31.12 2.78
N PHE A 17 -8.89 30.30 1.98
CA PHE A 17 -10.15 30.64 1.29
C PHE A 17 -11.40 30.07 1.97
N LEU A 18 -11.29 29.52 3.18
CA LEU A 18 -12.40 28.86 3.87
C LEU A 18 -13.61 29.80 4.09
N THR A 19 -13.36 31.09 4.36
CA THR A 19 -14.41 32.11 4.54
C THR A 19 -14.92 32.69 3.21
N GLU A 20 -14.26 32.36 2.10
CA GLU A 20 -14.57 32.86 0.78
C GLU A 20 -15.42 31.86 0.00
N GLU A 21 -16.71 31.74 0.32
CA GLU A 21 -17.63 30.77 -0.31
C GLU A 21 -17.69 30.85 -1.85
N LYS A 22 -17.30 32.00 -2.43
CA LYS A 22 -17.26 32.22 -3.88
C LYS A 22 -15.95 31.76 -4.54
N VAL A 23 -14.97 31.29 -3.77
CA VAL A 23 -13.69 30.79 -4.26
C VAL A 23 -13.72 29.27 -4.20
N VAL A 24 -14.00 28.65 -5.34
CA VAL A 24 -14.13 27.18 -5.45
C VAL A 24 -13.09 26.62 -6.40
N TRP A 25 -12.85 27.30 -7.52
CA TRP A 25 -11.94 26.84 -8.56
C TRP A 25 -10.85 27.86 -8.85
N GLU A 26 -9.64 27.39 -9.10
CA GLU A 26 -8.53 28.17 -9.63
C GLU A 26 -8.27 27.75 -11.07
N SER A 27 -8.17 28.72 -11.98
CA SER A 27 -7.89 28.46 -13.40
C SER A 27 -6.42 28.13 -13.62
N LEU A 28 -6.18 26.97 -14.22
CA LEU A 28 -4.86 26.51 -14.58
C LEU A 28 -4.65 26.76 -16.08
N HIS A 29 -4.05 27.91 -16.42
CA HIS A 29 -3.89 28.34 -17.81
C HIS A 29 -2.43 28.55 -18.23
N ASN A 30 -1.53 28.73 -17.26
CA ASN A 30 -0.09 28.76 -17.45
C ASN A 30 0.61 27.99 -16.31
N VAL A 31 1.95 28.04 -16.31
CA VAL A 31 2.81 27.40 -15.31
C VAL A 31 3.36 28.38 -14.27
N ASP A 32 3.03 29.67 -14.41
CA ASP A 32 3.57 30.77 -13.58
C ASP A 32 2.81 30.93 -12.25
N GLY A 33 1.63 30.32 -12.13
CA GLY A 33 0.85 30.31 -10.90
C GLY A 33 0.02 31.59 -10.65
N ASP A 34 -0.28 32.37 -11.68
CA ASP A 34 -1.17 33.55 -11.62
C ASP A 34 -2.64 33.18 -11.92
N GLY A 35 -3.05 31.98 -11.50
CA GLY A 35 -4.38 31.45 -11.72
C GLY A 35 -5.49 32.37 -11.19
N ASN A 36 -6.56 32.53 -11.97
CA ASN A 36 -7.74 33.29 -11.56
C ASN A 36 -8.71 32.41 -10.77
N PHE A 37 -9.27 32.94 -9.68
CA PHE A 37 -10.31 32.28 -8.89
C PHE A 37 -11.72 32.44 -9.49
N CYS A 38 -12.49 31.36 -9.41
CA CYS A 38 -13.86 31.26 -9.92
C CYS A 38 -14.79 30.61 -8.89
N ASP A 39 -16.08 30.91 -9.01
CA ASP A 39 -17.14 30.26 -8.24
C ASP A 39 -17.45 28.83 -8.74
N SER A 40 -18.40 28.15 -8.09
CA SER A 40 -18.85 26.79 -8.47
C SER A 40 -19.35 26.66 -9.91
N GLU A 41 -19.72 27.76 -10.53
CA GLU A 41 -20.25 27.87 -11.89
C GLU A 41 -19.18 28.31 -12.91
N PHE A 42 -17.91 28.32 -12.49
CA PHE A 42 -16.74 28.74 -13.28
C PHE A 42 -16.82 30.20 -13.75
N ARG A 43 -17.49 31.07 -13.00
CA ARG A 43 -17.51 32.51 -13.26
C ARG A 43 -16.40 33.19 -12.48
N LEU A 44 -15.67 34.06 -13.17
CA LEU A 44 -14.66 34.91 -12.54
C LEU A 44 -15.33 35.79 -11.49
N ARG A 45 -14.71 35.86 -10.32
CA ARG A 45 -15.23 36.64 -9.22
C ARG A 45 -15.03 38.14 -9.49
N PRO A 46 -15.99 39.00 -9.08
CA PRO A 46 -15.73 40.43 -8.95
C PRO A 46 -14.64 40.69 -7.89
N PRO A 47 -13.97 41.85 -7.90
CA PRO A 47 -13.05 42.22 -6.82
C PRO A 47 -13.75 42.17 -5.46
N SER A 48 -13.13 41.50 -4.49
CA SER A 48 -13.68 41.30 -3.14
C SER A 48 -13.39 42.48 -2.23
N ASP A 49 -14.26 42.66 -1.24
CA ASP A 49 -14.04 43.54 -0.10
C ASP A 49 -13.16 42.83 0.95
N PRO A 50 -12.04 43.41 1.43
CA PRO A 50 -11.15 42.80 2.41
C PRO A 50 -11.81 42.45 3.76
N GLU A 51 -12.96 43.03 4.13
CA GLU A 51 -13.60 42.76 5.42
C GLU A 51 -14.22 41.36 5.56
N THR A 52 -14.60 40.69 4.46
CA THR A 52 -15.29 39.40 4.55
C THR A 52 -14.37 38.25 4.94
N VAL A 53 -13.06 38.42 4.79
CA VAL A 53 -12.05 37.36 4.98
C VAL A 53 -11.87 36.99 6.47
N TYR A 54 -12.02 37.96 7.38
CA TYR A 54 -11.61 37.81 8.79
C TYR A 54 -12.68 37.28 9.74
N LYS A 55 -13.95 37.13 9.32
CA LYS A 55 -15.04 36.78 10.24
C LYS A 55 -15.05 35.33 10.74
N GLY A 56 -14.31 34.40 10.09
CA GLY A 56 -14.33 32.97 10.42
C GLY A 56 -13.12 32.42 11.18
N GLN A 57 -12.15 33.25 11.56
CA GLN A 57 -10.88 32.77 12.15
C GLN A 57 -11.05 32.10 13.52
N GLN A 58 -12.03 32.50 14.33
CA GLN A 58 -12.18 31.94 15.68
C GLN A 58 -12.70 30.49 15.64
N ASP A 59 -13.76 30.23 14.87
CA ASP A 59 -14.30 28.88 14.69
C ASP A 59 -13.27 27.94 14.05
N GLN A 60 -12.39 28.48 13.19
CA GLN A 60 -11.29 27.76 12.57
C GLN A 60 -10.23 27.33 13.60
N ILE A 61 -9.80 28.25 14.49
CA ILE A 61 -8.82 27.93 15.53
C ILE A 61 -9.35 26.81 16.43
N ASP A 62 -10.63 26.88 16.79
CA ASP A 62 -11.25 25.86 17.63
C ASP A 62 -11.31 24.50 16.92
N GLN A 63 -11.61 24.46 15.62
CA GLN A 63 -11.61 23.22 14.83
C GLN A 63 -10.21 22.61 14.70
N ASP A 64 -9.20 23.42 14.37
CA ASP A 64 -7.82 22.97 14.21
C ASP A 64 -7.25 22.48 15.55
N TYR A 65 -7.59 23.16 16.64
CA TYR A 65 -7.23 22.73 18.00
C TYR A 65 -7.82 21.35 18.33
N LEU A 66 -9.10 21.13 18.02
CA LEU A 66 -9.74 19.83 18.23
C LEU A 66 -9.13 18.74 17.34
N MET A 67 -8.78 19.05 16.09
CA MET A 67 -8.08 18.11 15.21
C MET A 67 -6.69 17.75 15.74
N ALA A 68 -5.91 18.74 16.18
CA ALA A 68 -4.58 18.52 16.75
C ALA A 68 -4.66 17.68 18.04
N LEU A 69 -5.63 17.95 18.90
CA LEU A 69 -5.87 17.17 20.12
C LEU A 69 -6.29 15.74 19.81
N SER A 70 -7.14 15.54 18.79
CA SER A 70 -7.53 14.23 18.28
C SER A 70 -6.32 13.45 17.74
N LEU A 71 -5.48 14.08 16.92
CA LEU A 71 -4.27 13.47 16.38
C LEU A 71 -3.27 13.11 17.48
N GLN A 72 -3.15 13.96 18.52
CA GLN A 72 -2.33 13.67 19.69
C GLN A 72 -2.88 12.48 20.48
N GLN A 73 -4.20 12.39 20.67
CA GLN A 73 -4.83 11.25 21.33
C GLN A 73 -4.74 9.97 20.50
N GLU A 74 -4.83 10.05 19.18
CA GLU A 74 -4.63 8.90 18.28
C GLU A 74 -3.17 8.44 18.32
N GLN A 75 -2.19 9.34 18.34
CA GLN A 75 -0.78 8.98 18.55
C GLN A 75 -0.57 8.28 19.89
N GLN A 76 -1.20 8.75 20.97
CA GLN A 76 -1.18 8.07 22.28
C GLN A 76 -1.93 6.73 22.28
N SER A 77 -2.99 6.60 21.48
CA SER A 77 -3.76 5.34 21.34
C SER A 77 -3.06 4.34 20.42
N GLN A 78 -2.23 4.82 19.50
CA GLN A 78 -1.35 4.05 18.63
C GLN A 78 0.07 3.88 19.20
N GLU A 79 0.33 4.33 20.44
CA GLU A 79 1.46 3.81 21.21
C GLU A 79 1.23 2.29 21.39
N ILE A 80 1.88 1.34 20.72
CA ILE A 80 3.32 1.16 20.51
C ILE A 80 4.11 2.20 21.27
N ASN A 81 4.13 2.00 22.57
CA ASN A 81 4.87 2.81 23.49
C ASN A 81 6.37 2.60 23.24
N TRP A 82 6.96 3.45 22.39
CA TRP A 82 8.39 3.44 22.07
C TRP A 82 9.27 3.80 23.29
N GLU A 83 8.67 4.33 24.37
CA GLU A 83 9.33 4.79 25.60
C GLU A 83 9.19 3.79 26.79
N GLN A 84 8.29 2.80 26.68
CA GLN A 84 8.12 1.62 27.54
C GLN A 84 8.61 0.35 26.84
N ILE A 85 9.26 0.46 25.68
CA ILE A 85 10.21 -0.56 25.28
C ILE A 85 11.25 -0.61 26.40
N PRO A 86 11.39 -1.73 27.15
CA PRO A 86 12.46 -1.85 28.13
C PRO A 86 13.77 -1.51 27.41
N GLU A 87 14.62 -0.65 27.99
CA GLU A 87 15.92 -0.24 27.43
C GLU A 87 16.86 -1.46 27.23
N GLY A 88 16.53 -2.33 26.27
CA GLY A 88 17.03 -3.68 26.25
C GLY A 88 16.63 -4.46 25.01
N ILE A 89 15.43 -4.27 24.44
CA ILE A 89 15.16 -4.79 23.09
C ILE A 89 15.57 -3.74 22.06
N SER A 90 16.79 -3.90 21.56
CA SER A 90 17.29 -3.10 20.45
C SER A 90 16.37 -3.27 19.23
N ASP A 91 16.21 -2.24 18.40
CA ASP A 91 15.55 -2.31 17.08
C ASP A 91 16.01 -3.54 16.26
N LEU A 92 17.30 -3.89 16.41
CA LEU A 92 17.89 -5.10 15.86
C LEU A 92 17.25 -6.40 16.37
N GLU A 93 16.93 -6.49 17.65
CA GLU A 93 16.29 -7.67 18.24
C GLU A 93 14.83 -7.79 17.82
N LEU A 94 14.13 -6.66 17.74
CA LEU A 94 12.77 -6.63 17.24
C LEU A 94 12.70 -7.09 15.77
N ALA A 95 13.59 -6.57 14.93
CA ALA A 95 13.70 -6.98 13.52
C ALA A 95 14.01 -8.48 13.40
N LYS A 96 14.92 -9.03 14.23
CA LYS A 96 15.21 -10.46 14.26
C LYS A 96 14.03 -11.31 14.69
N LYS A 97 13.27 -10.86 15.70
CA LYS A 97 12.10 -11.59 16.18
C LYS A 97 11.00 -11.65 15.12
N LEU A 98 10.78 -10.55 14.40
CA LEU A 98 9.85 -10.52 13.26
C LEU A 98 10.32 -11.43 12.11
N GLN A 99 11.62 -11.45 11.82
CA GLN A 99 12.22 -12.36 10.83
C GLN A 99 12.02 -13.83 11.20
N GLU A 100 12.28 -14.22 12.45
CA GLU A 100 12.16 -15.60 12.92
C GLU A 100 10.69 -16.08 12.92
N GLU A 101 9.74 -15.20 13.20
CA GLU A 101 8.32 -15.52 13.16
C GLU A 101 7.82 -15.82 11.74
N GLU A 102 8.25 -15.01 10.75
CA GLU A 102 7.97 -15.29 9.34
C GLU A 102 8.61 -16.62 8.89
N ASP A 103 9.87 -16.87 9.26
CA ASP A 103 10.57 -18.11 8.94
C ASP A 103 9.89 -19.33 9.58
N ARG A 104 9.41 -19.20 10.82
CA ARG A 104 8.64 -20.24 11.52
C ARG A 104 7.32 -20.54 10.80
N ARG A 105 6.62 -19.52 10.33
CA ARG A 105 5.36 -19.68 9.62
C ARG A 105 5.57 -20.31 8.23
N ALA A 106 6.61 -19.86 7.54
CA ALA A 106 7.01 -20.43 6.24
C ALA A 106 7.41 -21.89 6.36
N SER A 107 8.17 -22.25 7.40
CA SER A 107 8.58 -23.64 7.64
C SER A 107 7.40 -24.56 7.99
N GLN A 108 6.42 -24.09 8.76
CA GLN A 108 5.16 -24.83 8.98
C GLN A 108 4.41 -25.08 7.67
N TYR A 109 4.30 -24.06 6.81
CA TYR A 109 3.65 -24.19 5.50
C TYR A 109 4.34 -25.23 4.60
N TYR A 110 5.67 -25.19 4.52
CA TYR A 110 6.45 -26.17 3.76
C TYR A 110 6.32 -27.59 4.33
N GLN A 111 6.34 -27.75 5.65
CA GLN A 111 6.19 -29.05 6.30
C GLN A 111 4.80 -29.65 6.03
N GLU A 112 3.74 -28.84 6.07
CA GLU A 112 2.39 -29.27 5.76
C GLU A 112 2.25 -29.66 4.28
N GLN A 113 2.86 -28.89 3.37
CA GLN A 113 2.89 -29.21 1.94
C GLN A 113 3.61 -30.56 1.68
N GLU A 114 4.73 -30.82 2.34
CA GLU A 114 5.48 -32.07 2.19
C GLU A 114 4.72 -33.26 2.80
N GLN A 115 4.07 -33.07 3.95
CA GLN A 115 3.27 -34.10 4.59
C GLN A 115 2.00 -34.44 3.80
N ALA A 116 1.34 -33.43 3.21
CA ALA A 116 0.23 -33.63 2.29
C ALA A 116 0.66 -34.37 1.01
N ALA A 117 1.83 -34.03 0.45
CA ALA A 117 2.40 -34.74 -0.70
C ALA A 117 2.75 -36.20 -0.37
N ALA A 118 3.33 -36.46 0.81
CA ALA A 118 3.64 -37.81 1.26
C ALA A 118 2.38 -38.65 1.55
N ALA A 119 1.34 -38.05 2.15
CA ALA A 119 0.06 -38.71 2.37
C ALA A 119 -0.64 -39.04 1.04
N ALA A 120 -0.60 -38.14 0.05
CA ALA A 120 -1.12 -38.40 -1.29
C ALA A 120 -0.37 -39.55 -1.99
N ALA A 121 0.95 -39.63 -1.83
CA ALA A 121 1.75 -40.73 -2.36
C ALA A 121 1.44 -42.07 -1.65
N ALA A 122 1.29 -42.09 -0.32
CA ALA A 122 0.94 -43.30 0.43
C ALA A 122 -0.48 -43.81 0.13
N ALA A 123 -1.46 -42.90 0.00
CA ALA A 123 -2.83 -43.24 -0.41
C ALA A 123 -2.87 -43.86 -1.82
N SER A 124 -1.98 -43.45 -2.73
CA SER A 124 -1.87 -44.06 -4.06
C SER A 124 -1.31 -45.49 -4.04
N THR A 125 -0.48 -45.85 -3.04
CA THR A 125 0.06 -47.21 -2.90
C THR A 125 -0.91 -48.22 -2.28
N GLN A 126 -1.86 -47.78 -1.42
CA GLN A 126 -2.87 -48.67 -0.83
C GLN A 126 -4.02 -49.04 -1.79
N ALA A 127 -4.20 -48.28 -2.87
CA ALA A 127 -5.21 -48.58 -3.90
C ALA A 127 -4.84 -49.75 -4.83
N GLN A 128 -3.67 -50.37 -4.67
CA GLN A 128 -3.19 -51.45 -5.56
C GLN A 128 -3.32 -52.87 -4.99
N GLN A 129 -3.90 -53.08 -3.80
CA GLN A 129 -4.03 -54.42 -3.19
C GLN A 129 -5.45 -54.98 -3.01
N GLY A 130 -6.47 -54.38 -3.63
CA GLY A 130 -7.84 -54.90 -3.56
C GLY A 130 -8.57 -54.89 -4.90
N GLN A 131 -8.41 -55.94 -5.70
CA GLN A 131 -9.40 -56.32 -6.72
C GLN A 131 -9.70 -57.80 -6.60
N PRO A 132 -10.99 -58.17 -6.73
CA PRO A 132 -11.30 -59.08 -7.83
C PRO A 132 -12.32 -58.47 -8.80
N ALA A 133 -11.95 -58.60 -10.07
CA ALA A 133 -12.77 -58.82 -11.26
C ALA A 133 -14.16 -58.15 -11.37
N GLN A 134 -14.34 -57.31 -12.41
CA GLN A 134 -15.06 -57.70 -13.63
C GLN A 134 -15.15 -56.56 -14.68
N ALA A 135 -15.12 -57.01 -15.94
CA ALA A 135 -15.62 -56.39 -17.18
C ALA A 135 -14.85 -55.21 -17.85
N SER A 136 -14.39 -55.51 -19.07
CA SER A 136 -13.74 -54.69 -20.10
C SER A 136 -14.77 -53.89 -20.96
N PRO A 137 -14.42 -53.26 -22.12
CA PRO A 137 -13.29 -52.38 -22.47
C PRO A 137 -13.72 -51.12 -23.27
N SER A 138 -12.89 -50.07 -23.35
CA SER A 138 -12.65 -49.29 -24.60
C SER A 138 -11.40 -48.41 -24.41
N SER A 139 -10.32 -48.70 -25.14
CA SER A 139 -9.90 -47.98 -26.36
C SER A 139 -9.17 -46.66 -26.08
N GLY A 140 -7.83 -46.68 -26.10
CA GLY A 140 -7.02 -45.46 -26.12
C GLY A 140 -5.54 -45.72 -25.83
N ARG A 141 -4.78 -46.10 -26.87
CA ARG A 141 -3.32 -46.25 -26.86
C ARG A 141 -2.62 -44.88 -26.93
N GLN A 142 -1.50 -44.76 -26.19
CA GLN A 142 -0.21 -44.10 -26.47
C GLN A 142 0.27 -43.30 -25.24
N SER A 143 1.29 -43.77 -24.52
CA SER A 143 2.73 -43.78 -24.86
C SER A 143 3.34 -42.37 -24.84
N GLY A 144 4.16 -42.11 -23.82
CA GLY A 144 4.98 -40.91 -23.72
C GLY A 144 5.79 -40.87 -22.42
N ASN A 145 6.76 -41.76 -22.31
CA ASN A 145 7.78 -41.81 -21.26
C ASN A 145 8.95 -40.87 -21.61
N SER A 146 9.37 -40.01 -20.67
CA SER A 146 10.78 -39.56 -20.47
C SER A 146 10.83 -38.50 -19.36
N GLU A 147 11.23 -38.87 -18.15
CA GLU A 147 12.60 -38.70 -17.61
C GLU A 147 12.99 -37.28 -17.18
N ARG A 148 12.92 -37.09 -15.84
CA ARG A 148 13.98 -36.59 -14.94
C ARG A 148 15.02 -35.63 -15.55
N LYS A 149 15.08 -34.40 -15.03
CA LYS A 149 16.36 -33.72 -14.77
C LYS A 149 16.26 -32.60 -13.74
N ARG A 150 16.69 -32.94 -12.52
CA ARG A 150 17.22 -32.04 -11.48
C ARG A 150 18.36 -31.18 -12.05
N LYS A 151 18.38 -29.88 -11.75
CA LYS A 151 19.59 -29.03 -11.67
C LYS A 151 19.25 -27.61 -11.17
N GLU A 152 19.60 -27.32 -9.93
CA GLU A 152 20.15 -26.03 -9.48
C GLU A 152 21.70 -26.16 -9.46
N PRO A 153 22.53 -25.13 -9.17
CA PRO A 153 22.28 -23.74 -8.72
C PRO A 153 23.10 -22.68 -9.51
N ARG A 154 22.92 -21.36 -9.27
CA ARG A 154 24.04 -20.40 -9.08
C ARG A 154 23.64 -18.97 -8.69
N GLU A 155 24.24 -18.49 -7.60
CA GLU A 155 24.41 -17.10 -7.20
C GLU A 155 25.05 -16.22 -8.30
N LYS A 156 24.53 -15.01 -8.50
CA LYS A 156 25.25 -13.77 -8.87
C LYS A 156 24.24 -12.67 -9.20
N ASP A 157 23.92 -11.78 -8.25
CA ASP A 157 23.33 -10.47 -8.56
C ASP A 157 23.53 -9.47 -7.39
N LYS A 158 24.76 -9.38 -6.86
CA LYS A 158 25.11 -8.48 -5.74
C LYS A 158 25.86 -7.21 -6.13
N GLU A 159 25.89 -6.84 -7.42
CA GLU A 159 26.74 -5.72 -7.90
C GLU A 159 25.99 -4.47 -8.36
N LYS A 160 24.66 -4.42 -8.33
CA LYS A 160 23.88 -3.30 -8.89
C LYS A 160 23.36 -2.25 -7.90
N GLU A 161 23.65 -2.37 -6.61
CA GLU A 161 22.99 -1.55 -5.58
C GLU A 161 23.85 -0.40 -5.01
N LYS A 162 25.09 -0.20 -5.47
CA LYS A 162 25.97 0.84 -4.92
C LYS A 162 25.84 2.23 -5.55
N GLU A 163 25.12 2.39 -6.65
CA GLU A 163 25.13 3.64 -7.43
C GLU A 163 24.00 4.62 -7.07
N LYS A 164 23.04 4.25 -6.22
CA LYS A 164 21.87 5.09 -5.91
C LYS A 164 22.03 6.06 -4.73
N ASN A 165 23.19 6.08 -4.07
CA ASN A 165 23.37 6.86 -2.83
C ASN A 165 24.15 8.18 -3.00
N SER A 166 24.22 8.73 -4.22
CA SER A 166 24.74 10.08 -4.43
C SER A 166 23.58 11.05 -4.72
N CYS A 167 22.88 11.49 -3.67
CA CYS A 167 22.07 12.69 -3.72
C CYS A 167 22.77 13.76 -2.89
N VAL A 168 23.47 14.67 -3.55
CA VAL A 168 24.04 15.88 -2.95
C VAL A 168 22.98 16.97 -3.08
N ILE A 169 22.48 17.46 -1.95
CA ILE A 169 21.63 18.64 -1.87
C ILE A 169 22.54 19.86 -2.03
N LEU A 170 22.25 20.69 -3.04
CA LEU A 170 22.80 22.05 -3.22
C LEU A 170 21.76 23.06 -2.72
#